data_AF-A0A2N6N9Z2-F1
#
_entry.id   AF-A0A2N6N9Z2-F1
#
_cell.length_a   1.000
_cell.length_b   1.000
_cell.length_c   1.000
_cell.angle_alpha   90.00
_cell.angle_beta   90.00
_cell.angle_gamma   90.00
#
_symmetry.space_group_name_H-M   'P 1'
#
loop_
_entity.id
_entity.type
_entity.pdbx_description
1 polymer ?
#
loop_
_entity_poly.entity_id
_entity_poly.type
_entity_poly.pdbx_seq_one_letter_code
_entity_poly.pdbx_strand_id
1 'polypeptide(L)'
;MSMYSKFYQIPYPSHKSPMDGDTAHRDLDWACAAQTDRIFSFDVDERGVTRDQKLHLLQAEFWPALARWVEARQEVLPGGTLVGGWWRADMMGMLDWYRDCLRMTPRWDDAVVAHADGVWRDALLTSPWFHWAEFFPLLKEPVLDERGRPVTDARGRVLYQDRDPRQDGMEDAFMDLWEAVANARPLKKTANGQFILPHMLPPCYEMKQAQRRIKAAATEIGPCISF
;
A
#
# COMPACT_ATOMS: atom_id res chain seq x y z
N MET A 1 7.74 -14.86 -42.27
CA MET A 1 8.86 -14.94 -41.32
C MET A 1 8.45 -14.18 -40.06
N SER A 2 8.11 -14.90 -38.99
CA SER A 2 7.70 -14.31 -37.71
C SER A 2 8.91 -13.69 -37.05
N MET A 3 8.92 -12.36 -36.92
CA MET A 3 9.92 -11.61 -36.18
C MET A 3 9.59 -11.75 -34.70
N TYR A 4 9.94 -12.89 -34.11
CA TYR A 4 9.98 -13.04 -32.66
C TYR A 4 11.08 -12.11 -32.14
N SER A 5 10.71 -10.89 -31.82
CA SER A 5 11.54 -10.01 -31.01
C SER A 5 11.75 -10.73 -29.67
N LYS A 6 13.00 -11.14 -29.42
CA LYS A 6 13.42 -11.65 -28.12
C LYS A 6 13.43 -10.47 -27.16
N PHE A 7 12.38 -10.33 -26.36
CA PHE A 7 12.37 -9.37 -25.27
C PHE A 7 13.14 -10.02 -24.12
N TYR A 8 14.22 -9.38 -23.69
CA TYR A 8 14.83 -9.68 -22.42
C TYR A 8 13.88 -9.14 -21.36
N GLN A 9 13.10 -10.03 -20.76
CA GLN A 9 12.33 -9.71 -19.57
C GLN A 9 13.34 -9.53 -18.44
N ILE A 10 13.50 -8.32 -17.95
CA ILE A 10 14.22 -8.08 -16.70
C ILE A 10 13.15 -8.27 -15.62
N PRO A 11 13.08 -9.43 -14.93
CA PRO A 11 12.11 -9.61 -13.86
C PRO A 11 12.33 -8.52 -12.80
N TYR A 12 11.27 -8.17 -12.08
CA TYR A 12 11.36 -7.40 -10.82
C TYR A 12 12.65 -7.80 -10.08
N PRO A 13 13.60 -6.89 -9.85
CA PRO A 13 14.87 -7.21 -9.19
C PRO A 13 14.61 -7.71 -7.77
N SER A 14 14.37 -9.00 -7.60
CA SER A 14 14.02 -9.63 -6.31
C SER A 14 15.20 -9.68 -5.34
N HIS A 15 16.39 -9.33 -5.81
CA HIS A 15 17.67 -9.39 -5.10
C HIS A 15 18.21 -8.01 -4.70
N LYS A 16 17.50 -6.92 -5.02
CA LYS A 16 17.87 -5.56 -4.61
C LYS A 16 16.64 -4.70 -4.32
N SER A 17 16.82 -3.69 -3.48
CA SER A 17 15.83 -2.62 -3.30
C SER A 17 15.51 -2.00 -4.66
N PRO A 18 14.33 -1.36 -4.81
CA PRO A 18 14.13 -0.21 -5.72
C PRO A 18 15.30 0.76 -5.77
N MET A 19 16.09 0.82 -4.69
CA MET A 19 17.18 1.76 -4.50
C MET A 19 18.27 1.10 -3.63
N ASP A 20 19.32 0.56 -4.23
CA ASP A 20 20.61 0.53 -3.53
C ASP A 20 21.15 1.96 -3.61
N GLY A 21 20.59 2.87 -2.80
CA GLY A 21 20.83 4.31 -2.92
C GLY A 21 20.04 5.14 -1.92
N ASP A 22 20.60 6.31 -1.57
CA ASP A 22 19.86 7.36 -0.88
C ASP A 22 18.67 7.83 -1.73
N THR A 23 17.74 8.55 -1.14
CA THR A 23 16.55 9.09 -1.81
C THR A 23 16.86 10.12 -2.92
N ALA A 24 18.14 10.32 -3.24
CA ALA A 24 18.69 11.29 -4.18
C ALA A 24 19.28 10.67 -5.48
N HIS A 25 19.30 9.34 -5.65
CA HIS A 25 19.73 8.71 -6.91
C HIS A 25 18.67 7.81 -7.57
N ARG A 26 18.15 8.17 -8.74
CA ARG A 26 17.24 7.29 -9.53
C ARG A 26 17.96 6.00 -9.95
N ASP A 27 17.46 4.83 -9.54
CA ASP A 27 17.98 3.54 -10.00
C ASP A 27 17.52 3.26 -11.44
N LEU A 28 18.49 3.23 -12.37
CA LEU A 28 18.25 3.07 -13.80
C LEU A 28 17.74 1.67 -14.16
N ASP A 29 18.05 0.64 -13.37
CA ASP A 29 17.54 -0.72 -13.65
C ASP A 29 16.03 -0.78 -13.43
N TRP A 30 15.51 -0.02 -12.46
CA TRP A 30 14.08 0.09 -12.19
C TRP A 30 13.34 0.93 -13.22
N ALA A 31 13.94 2.04 -13.66
CA ALA A 31 13.42 2.82 -14.77
C ALA A 31 13.36 1.98 -16.07
N CYS A 32 14.40 1.18 -16.32
CA CYS A 32 14.43 0.24 -17.44
C CYS A 32 13.39 -0.89 -17.28
N ALA A 33 13.25 -1.47 -16.08
CA ALA A 33 12.26 -2.53 -15.80
C ALA A 33 10.82 -2.04 -16.04
N ALA A 34 10.49 -0.83 -15.57
CA ALA A 34 9.18 -0.20 -15.82
C ALA A 34 8.89 -0.01 -17.32
N GLN A 35 9.92 0.15 -18.15
CA GLN A 35 9.80 0.32 -19.60
C GLN A 35 9.83 -0.98 -20.41
N THR A 36 10.37 -2.07 -19.87
CA THR A 36 10.69 -3.30 -20.61
C THR A 36 9.85 -4.52 -20.25
N ASP A 37 9.22 -4.53 -19.07
CA ASP A 37 8.43 -5.68 -18.64
C ASP A 37 7.05 -5.70 -19.34
N ARG A 38 6.87 -6.70 -20.21
CA ARG A 38 5.63 -6.94 -20.97
C ARG A 38 4.46 -7.42 -20.10
N ILE A 39 4.68 -7.68 -18.81
CA ILE A 39 3.58 -7.80 -17.84
C ILE A 39 2.78 -6.46 -17.77
N PHE A 40 3.44 -5.34 -18.10
CA PHE A 40 2.88 -3.98 -18.19
C PHE A 40 2.68 -3.51 -19.63
N SER A 41 2.60 -4.41 -20.63
CA SER A 41 1.95 -4.01 -21.88
C SER A 41 0.45 -3.89 -21.60
N PHE A 42 0.07 -2.79 -20.96
CA PHE A 42 -1.32 -2.37 -20.99
C PHE A 42 -1.66 -2.23 -22.47
N ASP A 43 -2.71 -2.92 -22.93
CA ASP A 43 -3.44 -2.39 -24.07
C ASP A 43 -3.87 -1.00 -23.62
N VAL A 44 -3.11 -0.01 -24.09
CA VAL A 44 -3.54 1.38 -24.05
C VAL A 44 -4.65 1.41 -25.08
N ASP A 45 -5.82 0.88 -24.71
CA ASP A 45 -7.05 1.25 -25.35
C ASP A 45 -7.04 2.78 -25.40
N GLU A 46 -7.66 3.38 -26.41
CA GLU A 46 -7.68 4.84 -26.65
C GLU A 46 -8.16 5.70 -25.44
N ARG A 47 -8.49 5.07 -24.30
CA ARG A 47 -8.97 5.61 -23.03
C ARG A 47 -7.92 5.63 -21.88
N GLY A 48 -6.70 5.12 -22.08
CA GLY A 48 -5.62 5.16 -21.07
C GLY A 48 -5.71 4.08 -19.97
N VAL A 49 -4.83 4.16 -18.96
CA VAL A 49 -4.76 3.19 -17.84
C VAL A 49 -5.99 3.28 -16.93
N THR A 50 -6.72 2.17 -16.77
CA THR A 50 -7.91 2.08 -15.94
C THR A 50 -7.59 2.06 -14.44
N ARG A 51 -8.57 2.44 -13.61
CA ARG A 51 -8.43 2.36 -12.14
C ARG A 51 -8.16 0.93 -11.66
N ASP A 52 -8.76 -0.08 -12.28
CA ASP A 52 -8.59 -1.47 -11.87
C ASP A 52 -7.16 -1.95 -12.14
N GLN A 53 -6.57 -1.54 -13.27
CA GLN A 53 -5.16 -1.79 -13.58
C GLN A 53 -4.22 -1.14 -12.55
N LYS A 54 -4.50 0.11 -12.17
CA LYS A 54 -3.76 0.85 -11.14
C LYS A 54 -3.78 0.14 -9.78
N LEU A 55 -4.96 -0.33 -9.36
CA LEU A 55 -5.13 -1.04 -8.09
C LEU A 55 -4.51 -2.44 -8.14
N HIS A 56 -4.63 -3.14 -9.27
CA HIS A 56 -4.02 -4.45 -9.45
C HIS A 56 -2.50 -4.37 -9.31
N LEU A 57 -1.86 -3.38 -9.92
CA LEU A 57 -0.41 -3.18 -9.79
C LEU A 57 0.02 -2.97 -8.33
N LEU A 58 -0.72 -2.16 -7.56
CA LEU A 58 -0.43 -2.00 -6.13
C LEU A 58 -0.57 -3.31 -5.35
N GLN A 59 -1.61 -4.07 -5.63
CA GLN A 59 -2.00 -5.23 -4.85
C GLN A 59 -1.22 -6.50 -5.20
N ALA A 60 -1.01 -6.77 -6.48
CA ALA A 60 -0.39 -8.01 -6.94
C ALA A 60 1.14 -7.94 -7.00
N GLU A 61 1.67 -6.74 -7.28
CA GLU A 61 3.11 -6.58 -7.55
C GLU A 61 3.78 -5.68 -6.51
N PHE A 62 3.32 -4.44 -6.33
CA PHE A 62 3.97 -3.45 -5.47
C PHE A 62 4.17 -3.96 -4.03
N TRP A 63 3.08 -4.27 -3.32
CA TRP A 63 3.16 -4.63 -1.90
C TRP A 63 3.87 -5.96 -1.65
N PRO A 64 3.57 -7.03 -2.40
CA PRO A 64 4.29 -8.29 -2.24
C PRO A 64 5.78 -8.15 -2.46
N ALA A 65 6.19 -7.30 -3.39
CA ALA A 65 7.57 -7.20 -3.77
C ALA A 65 8.39 -6.31 -2.80
N LEU A 66 7.81 -5.19 -2.35
CA LEU A 66 8.37 -4.40 -1.24
C LEU A 66 8.51 -5.24 0.04
N ALA A 67 7.52 -6.07 0.35
CA ALA A 67 7.56 -6.92 1.53
C ALA A 67 8.63 -8.01 1.45
N ARG A 68 8.78 -8.67 0.29
CA ARG A 68 9.89 -9.63 0.07
C ARG A 68 11.25 -8.96 0.24
N TRP A 69 11.41 -7.74 -0.28
CA TRP A 69 12.64 -6.97 -0.15
C TRP A 69 12.99 -6.70 1.33
N VAL A 70 12.05 -6.16 2.09
CA VAL A 70 12.26 -5.86 3.52
C VAL A 70 12.57 -7.14 4.30
N GLU A 71 11.86 -8.23 4.04
CA GLU A 71 12.12 -9.51 4.71
C GLU A 71 13.49 -10.11 4.37
N ALA A 72 13.95 -9.97 3.14
CA ALA A 72 15.24 -10.50 2.71
C ALA A 72 16.43 -9.78 3.35
N ARG A 73 16.30 -8.50 3.69
CA ARG A 73 17.34 -7.70 4.33
C ARG A 73 17.24 -7.64 5.86
N GLN A 74 16.15 -8.15 6.44
CA GLN A 74 15.96 -8.13 7.88
C GLN A 74 16.98 -9.03 8.57
N GLU A 75 17.70 -8.46 9.53
CA GLU A 75 18.67 -9.18 10.35
C GLU A 75 18.27 -9.06 11.82
N VAL A 76 18.26 -10.17 12.54
CA VAL A 76 18.06 -10.18 14.00
C VAL A 76 19.43 -10.26 14.66
N LEU A 77 19.88 -9.13 15.21
CA LEU A 77 21.16 -9.05 15.90
C LEU A 77 21.16 -9.84 17.22
N PRO A 78 22.35 -10.21 17.74
CA PRO A 78 22.48 -10.75 19.09
C PRO A 78 21.84 -9.80 20.12
N GLY A 79 20.81 -10.27 20.82
CA GLY A 79 19.99 -9.45 21.72
C GLY A 79 18.54 -9.23 21.26
N GLY A 80 18.17 -9.72 20.07
CA GLY A 80 16.79 -9.67 19.56
C GLY A 80 16.42 -8.38 18.84
N THR A 81 17.38 -7.46 18.67
CA THR A 81 17.19 -6.23 17.89
C THR A 81 17.03 -6.57 16.42
N LEU A 82 15.91 -6.16 15.82
CA LEU A 82 15.67 -6.30 14.39
C LEU A 82 16.23 -5.07 13.65
N VAL A 83 17.14 -5.33 12.70
CA VAL A 83 17.72 -4.34 11.78
C VAL A 83 17.14 -4.60 10.39
N GLY A 84 17.07 -3.56 9.55
CA GLY A 84 16.54 -3.68 8.19
C GLY A 84 15.01 -3.67 8.09
N GLY A 85 14.33 -3.02 9.06
CA GLY A 85 12.88 -2.77 9.06
C GLY A 85 12.39 -1.96 7.86
N TRP A 86 11.15 -1.48 7.88
CA TRP A 86 10.57 -0.73 6.76
C TRP A 86 11.13 0.68 6.72
N TRP A 87 11.65 1.15 5.58
CA TRP A 87 12.16 2.52 5.48
C TRP A 87 11.33 3.36 4.52
N ARG A 88 11.18 4.64 4.88
CA ARG A 88 10.55 5.65 4.01
C ARG A 88 11.15 5.67 2.60
N ALA A 89 12.47 5.49 2.49
CA ALA A 89 13.16 5.45 1.21
C ALA A 89 12.65 4.32 0.27
N ASP A 90 12.35 3.14 0.81
CA ASP A 90 11.84 2.04 -0.02
C ASP A 90 10.45 2.36 -0.55
N MET A 91 9.58 2.93 0.29
CA MET A 91 8.22 3.28 -0.11
C MET A 91 8.20 4.40 -1.16
N MET A 92 9.03 5.43 -0.99
CA MET A 92 9.16 6.50 -1.99
C MET A 92 9.69 5.96 -3.32
N GLY A 93 10.72 5.11 -3.30
CA GLY A 93 11.23 4.47 -4.52
C GLY A 93 10.18 3.60 -5.22
N MET A 94 9.39 2.84 -4.46
CA MET A 94 8.29 2.05 -5.01
C MET A 94 7.18 2.93 -5.61
N LEU A 95 6.84 4.07 -4.99
CA LEU A 95 5.86 5.00 -5.57
C LEU A 95 6.37 5.65 -6.87
N ASP A 96 7.65 6.00 -6.93
CA ASP A 96 8.27 6.52 -8.16
C ASP A 96 8.25 5.46 -9.28
N TRP A 97 8.57 4.19 -8.97
CA TRP A 97 8.42 3.09 -9.93
C TRP A 97 6.97 2.89 -10.38
N TYR A 98 6.02 2.96 -9.44
CA TYR A 98 4.59 2.89 -9.76
C TYR A 98 4.16 3.99 -10.73
N ARG A 99 4.65 5.22 -10.51
CA ARG A 99 4.40 6.36 -11.41
C ARG A 99 4.98 6.11 -12.79
N ASP A 100 6.21 5.62 -12.88
CA ASP A 100 6.87 5.26 -14.14
C ASP A 100 6.06 4.20 -14.93
N CYS A 101 5.61 3.12 -14.27
CA CYS A 101 4.79 2.08 -14.87
C CYS A 101 3.47 2.62 -15.47
N LEU A 102 2.93 3.68 -14.88
CA LEU A 102 1.64 4.27 -15.26
C LEU A 102 1.78 5.53 -16.13
N ARG A 103 3.00 5.88 -16.53
CA ARG A 103 3.32 7.13 -17.26
C ARG A 103 2.83 8.38 -16.52
N MET A 104 2.87 8.34 -15.18
CA MET A 104 2.67 9.50 -14.32
C MET A 104 4.01 10.20 -14.11
N THR A 105 3.98 11.44 -13.62
CA THR A 105 5.21 12.19 -13.34
C THR A 105 5.86 11.67 -12.06
N PRO A 106 7.05 11.03 -12.13
CA PRO A 106 7.79 10.63 -10.94
C PRO A 106 8.37 11.85 -10.23
N ARG A 107 8.69 11.71 -8.95
CA ARG A 107 9.27 12.80 -8.13
C ARG A 107 10.59 13.33 -8.70
N TRP A 108 11.34 12.49 -9.42
CA TRP A 108 12.60 12.85 -10.09
C TRP A 108 12.43 13.89 -11.20
N ASP A 109 11.28 13.87 -11.87
CA ASP A 109 10.98 14.76 -12.99
C ASP A 109 10.32 16.04 -12.48
N ASP A 110 9.35 15.90 -11.56
CA ASP A 110 8.73 17.03 -10.87
C ASP A 110 8.13 16.57 -9.52
N ALA A 111 8.80 16.93 -8.43
CA ALA A 111 8.37 16.58 -7.07
C ALA A 111 7.02 17.21 -6.69
N VAL A 112 6.73 18.43 -7.15
CA VAL A 112 5.48 19.13 -6.82
C VAL A 112 4.29 18.40 -7.46
N VAL A 113 4.44 18.01 -8.73
CA VAL A 113 3.39 17.25 -9.44
C VAL A 113 3.23 15.86 -8.84
N ALA A 114 4.33 15.17 -8.53
CA ALA A 114 4.29 13.85 -7.92
C ALA A 114 3.56 13.87 -6.56
N HIS A 115 3.86 14.83 -5.68
CA HIS A 115 3.20 14.94 -4.37
C HIS A 115 1.72 15.33 -4.46
N ALA A 116 1.30 15.96 -5.56
CA ALA A 116 -0.09 16.38 -5.78
C ALA A 116 -0.94 15.32 -6.51
N ASP A 117 -0.38 14.17 -6.90
CA ASP A 117 -1.11 13.17 -7.70
C ASP A 117 -2.13 12.34 -6.88
N GLY A 118 -1.95 12.28 -5.55
CA GLY A 118 -2.80 11.57 -4.60
C GLY A 118 -2.60 10.05 -4.56
N VAL A 119 -1.57 9.51 -5.22
CA VAL A 119 -1.27 8.07 -5.30
C VAL A 119 -1.05 7.45 -3.91
N TRP A 120 -0.52 8.22 -2.96
CA TRP A 120 -0.34 7.78 -1.58
C TRP A 120 -1.62 7.21 -0.96
N ARG A 121 -2.81 7.73 -1.35
CA ARG A 121 -4.09 7.24 -0.85
C ARG A 121 -4.41 5.85 -1.38
N ASP A 122 -4.19 5.61 -2.67
CA ASP A 122 -4.38 4.30 -3.26
C ASP A 122 -3.39 3.29 -2.68
N ALA A 123 -2.13 3.71 -2.47
CA ALA A 123 -1.14 2.91 -1.76
C ALA A 123 -1.62 2.55 -0.34
N LEU A 124 -2.07 3.52 0.46
CA LEU A 124 -2.61 3.27 1.79
C LEU A 124 -3.81 2.32 1.78
N LEU A 125 -4.78 2.53 0.88
CA LEU A 125 -6.00 1.72 0.80
C LEU A 125 -5.75 0.29 0.32
N THR A 126 -4.63 0.06 -0.36
CA THR A 126 -4.17 -1.26 -0.81
C THR A 126 -3.13 -1.89 0.12
N SER A 127 -2.69 -1.15 1.14
CA SER A 127 -1.62 -1.53 2.05
C SER A 127 -1.99 -2.72 2.94
N PRO A 128 -1.03 -3.58 3.33
CA PRO A 128 -1.24 -4.57 4.39
C PRO A 128 -1.71 -3.96 5.72
N TRP A 129 -1.39 -2.68 5.97
CA TRP A 129 -1.71 -1.96 7.19
C TRP A 129 -2.94 -1.04 7.07
N PHE A 130 -3.70 -1.10 5.97
CA PHE A 130 -4.83 -0.20 5.71
C PHE A 130 -5.89 -0.10 6.84
N HIS A 131 -5.97 -1.12 7.69
CA HIS A 131 -6.96 -1.25 8.76
C HIS A 131 -6.55 -0.62 10.09
N TRP A 132 -5.32 -0.10 10.20
CA TRP A 132 -4.83 0.52 11.43
C TRP A 132 -5.43 1.93 11.61
N ALA A 133 -5.93 2.19 12.82
CA ALA A 133 -6.67 3.41 13.13
C ALA A 133 -5.79 4.67 13.08
N GLU A 134 -4.48 4.50 13.20
CA GLU A 134 -3.46 5.53 13.09
C GLU A 134 -3.61 6.32 11.79
N PHE A 135 -4.01 5.67 10.69
CA PHE A 135 -4.20 6.31 9.38
C PHE A 135 -5.49 7.14 9.26
N PHE A 136 -6.39 7.08 10.24
CA PHE A 136 -7.66 7.80 10.20
C PHE A 136 -7.51 9.31 9.93
N PRO A 137 -6.57 10.06 10.56
CA PRO A 137 -6.41 11.49 10.32
C PRO A 137 -5.93 11.84 8.90
N LEU A 138 -5.26 10.90 8.21
CA LEU A 138 -4.89 11.08 6.81
C LEU A 138 -6.10 10.88 5.88
N LEU A 139 -6.99 9.94 6.23
CA LEU A 139 -8.13 9.61 5.40
C LEU A 139 -9.30 10.57 5.61
N LYS A 140 -9.47 11.08 6.82
CA LYS A 140 -10.65 11.82 7.26
C LYS A 140 -10.26 13.13 7.95
N GLU A 141 -11.08 14.15 7.75
CA GLU A 141 -10.97 15.43 8.45
C GLU A 141 -12.31 15.83 9.05
N PRO A 142 -12.32 16.57 10.17
CA PRO A 142 -13.56 17.03 10.77
C PRO A 142 -14.27 18.04 9.87
N VAL A 143 -15.59 17.92 9.76
CA VAL A 143 -16.42 18.94 9.11
C VAL A 143 -16.46 20.16 10.04
N LEU A 144 -16.14 21.34 9.52
CA LEU A 144 -16.09 22.58 10.31
C LEU A 144 -17.30 23.48 10.01
N ASP A 145 -17.79 24.19 11.03
CA ASP A 145 -18.80 25.25 10.89
C ASP A 145 -18.16 26.56 10.35
N GLU A 146 -18.98 27.58 10.08
CA GLU A 146 -18.53 28.89 9.61
C GLU A 146 -17.54 29.61 10.57
N ARG A 147 -17.41 29.13 11.81
CA ARG A 147 -16.50 29.65 12.83
C ARG A 147 -15.26 28.76 13.01
N GLY A 148 -15.07 27.77 12.14
CA GLY A 148 -13.93 26.84 12.19
C GLY A 148 -14.02 25.78 13.29
N ARG A 149 -15.21 25.52 13.86
CA ARG A 149 -15.39 24.53 14.94
C ARG A 149 -15.95 23.22 14.40
N PRO A 150 -15.56 22.05 14.94
CA PRO A 150 -16.09 20.77 14.51
C PRO A 150 -17.61 20.68 14.66
N VAL A 151 -18.29 20.28 13.58
CA VAL A 151 -19.73 20.00 13.57
C VAL A 151 -19.98 18.65 14.25
N THR A 152 -20.98 18.57 15.12
CA THR A 152 -21.37 17.34 15.82
C THR A 152 -22.76 16.85 15.41
N ASP A 153 -22.96 15.54 15.40
CA ASP A 153 -24.28 14.93 15.21
C ASP A 153 -25.18 15.08 16.45
N ALA A 154 -26.44 14.62 16.35
CA ALA A 154 -27.42 14.66 17.43
C ALA A 154 -27.02 13.88 18.70
N ARG A 155 -25.93 13.09 18.64
CA ARG A 155 -25.37 12.34 19.77
C ARG A 155 -24.06 12.96 20.29
N GLY A 156 -23.70 14.15 19.81
CA GLY A 156 -22.48 14.87 20.20
C GLY A 156 -21.20 14.31 19.57
N ARG A 157 -21.28 13.48 18.54
CA ARG A 157 -20.10 12.91 17.86
C ARG A 157 -19.67 13.82 16.71
N VAL A 158 -18.36 14.05 16.57
CA VAL A 158 -17.80 14.85 15.47
C VAL A 158 -18.10 14.21 14.12
N LEU A 159 -18.58 15.02 13.17
CA LEU A 159 -18.76 14.65 11.78
C LEU A 159 -17.43 14.72 11.03
N TYR A 160 -17.18 13.73 10.18
CA TYR A 160 -15.96 13.64 9.38
C TYR A 160 -16.29 13.51 7.90
N GLN A 161 -15.47 14.11 7.06
CA GLN A 161 -15.50 13.97 5.60
C GLN A 161 -14.20 13.34 5.08
N ASP A 162 -14.22 12.89 3.83
CA ASP A 162 -13.00 12.43 3.16
C ASP A 162 -12.05 13.60 2.92
N ARG A 163 -10.80 13.45 3.37
CA ARG A 163 -9.74 14.41 3.07
C ARG A 163 -9.39 14.32 1.58
N ASP A 164 -9.04 15.43 0.96
CA ASP A 164 -8.52 15.46 -0.42
C ASP A 164 -7.06 14.93 -0.42
N PRO A 165 -6.75 13.87 -1.19
CA PRO A 165 -5.41 13.31 -1.21
C PRO A 165 -4.40 14.17 -1.97
N ARG A 166 -4.83 15.21 -2.68
CA ARG A 166 -3.94 16.08 -3.48
C ARG A 166 -3.46 17.33 -2.73
N GLN A 167 -3.84 17.46 -1.45
CA GLN A 167 -3.36 18.55 -0.62
C GLN A 167 -1.85 18.44 -0.38
N ASP A 168 -1.18 19.59 -0.32
CA ASP A 168 0.24 19.69 -0.06
C ASP A 168 0.65 19.01 1.26
N GLY A 169 1.80 18.35 1.28
CA GLY A 169 2.34 17.61 2.42
C GLY A 169 1.62 16.31 2.80
N MET A 170 0.56 15.90 2.10
CA MET A 170 -0.18 14.67 2.44
C MET A 170 0.60 13.39 2.17
N GLU A 171 1.37 13.33 1.07
CA GLU A 171 2.23 12.19 0.79
C GLU A 171 3.34 12.06 1.83
N ASP A 172 3.95 13.17 2.24
CA ASP A 172 4.96 13.16 3.29
C ASP A 172 4.41 12.70 4.64
N ALA A 173 3.23 13.20 5.02
CA ALA A 173 2.55 12.76 6.23
C ALA A 173 2.17 11.26 6.17
N PHE A 174 1.79 10.77 4.99
CA PHE A 174 1.58 9.35 4.76
C PHE A 174 2.86 8.55 4.96
N MET A 175 3.97 8.96 4.37
CA MET A 175 5.26 8.26 4.46
C MET A 175 5.74 8.14 5.91
N ASP A 176 5.72 9.23 6.67
CA ASP A 176 6.15 9.25 8.07
C ASP A 176 5.29 8.32 8.94
N LEU A 177 3.97 8.40 8.76
CA LEU A 177 3.05 7.56 9.51
C LEU A 177 3.12 6.09 9.09
N TRP A 178 3.26 5.83 7.79
CA TRP A 178 3.39 4.47 7.26
C TRP A 178 4.64 3.79 7.81
N GLU A 179 5.78 4.48 7.82
CA GLU A 179 7.04 3.92 8.34
C GLU A 179 6.88 3.56 9.82
N ALA A 180 6.30 4.47 10.63
CA ALA A 180 6.05 4.21 12.03
C ALA A 180 5.10 3.01 12.26
N VAL A 181 4.00 2.94 11.50
CA VAL A 181 3.03 1.85 11.60
C VAL A 181 3.64 0.52 11.14
N ALA A 182 4.35 0.51 10.02
CA ALA A 182 4.92 -0.71 9.44
C ALA A 182 5.98 -1.34 10.35
N ASN A 183 6.75 -0.51 11.06
CA ASN A 183 7.74 -0.98 12.04
C ASN A 183 7.15 -1.34 13.41
N ALA A 184 6.00 -0.76 13.79
CA ALA A 184 5.34 -1.06 15.07
C ALA A 184 4.32 -2.20 14.98
N ARG A 185 3.76 -2.48 13.80
CA ARG A 185 2.64 -3.40 13.61
C ARG A 185 3.05 -4.61 12.77
N PRO A 186 2.83 -5.84 13.26
CA PRO A 186 3.25 -7.04 12.55
C PRO A 186 2.52 -7.18 11.21
N LEU A 187 3.27 -7.56 10.19
CA LEU A 187 2.72 -7.87 8.88
C LEU A 187 1.90 -9.16 8.96
N LYS A 188 0.61 -9.08 8.63
CA LYS A 188 -0.28 -10.24 8.66
C LYS A 188 -0.01 -11.14 7.45
N LYS A 189 0.13 -12.44 7.70
CA LYS A 189 0.32 -13.47 6.67
C LYS A 189 -0.73 -14.56 6.75
N THR A 190 -1.04 -15.17 5.62
CA THR A 190 -1.80 -16.43 5.54
C THR A 190 -0.95 -17.58 6.10
N ALA A 191 -1.58 -18.74 6.33
CA ALA A 191 -0.86 -19.95 6.75
C ALA A 191 0.23 -20.39 5.74
N ASN A 192 0.08 -20.03 4.47
CA ASN A 192 1.05 -20.30 3.41
C ASN A 192 2.16 -19.23 3.32
N GLY A 193 2.23 -18.30 4.28
CA GLY A 193 3.23 -17.24 4.31
C GLY A 193 2.97 -16.07 3.37
N GLN A 194 1.82 -16.02 2.69
CA GLN A 194 1.46 -14.90 1.80
C GLN A 194 0.96 -13.70 2.60
N PHE A 195 1.33 -12.48 2.23
CA PHE A 195 0.83 -11.27 2.89
C PHE A 195 -0.67 -11.13 2.73
N ILE A 196 -1.36 -10.71 3.78
CA ILE A 196 -2.79 -10.44 3.75
C ILE A 196 -3.00 -9.01 3.28
N LEU A 197 -3.56 -8.87 2.08
CA LEU A 197 -3.87 -7.58 1.45
C LEU A 197 -5.38 -7.30 1.50
N PRO A 198 -5.79 -6.02 1.38
CA PRO A 198 -7.20 -5.63 1.53
C PRO A 198 -8.14 -6.37 0.57
N HIS A 199 -7.71 -6.59 -0.67
CA HIS A 199 -8.48 -7.30 -1.68
C HIS A 199 -8.66 -8.80 -1.40
N MET A 200 -7.83 -9.37 -0.52
CA MET A 200 -7.93 -10.77 -0.09
C MET A 200 -8.91 -10.94 1.07
N LEU A 201 -9.28 -9.83 1.73
CA LEU A 201 -10.25 -9.86 2.81
C LEU A 201 -11.66 -9.90 2.23
N PRO A 202 -12.58 -10.65 2.86
CA PRO A 202 -13.98 -10.56 2.50
C PRO A 202 -14.44 -9.10 2.60
N PRO A 203 -15.32 -8.61 1.72
CA PRO A 203 -15.94 -7.31 1.87
C PRO A 203 -16.41 -7.11 3.31
N CYS A 204 -16.30 -5.89 3.88
CA CYS A 204 -16.62 -5.61 5.29
C CYS A 204 -17.99 -6.15 5.77
N TYR A 205 -18.94 -6.32 4.85
CA TYR A 205 -20.22 -6.99 5.10
C TYR A 205 -20.08 -8.49 5.39
N GLU A 206 -19.30 -9.21 4.59
CA GLU A 206 -19.02 -10.64 4.74
C GLU A 206 -18.16 -10.93 5.96
N MET A 207 -17.19 -10.06 6.31
CA MET A 207 -16.46 -10.20 7.58
C MET A 207 -17.37 -10.06 8.80
N LYS A 208 -18.34 -9.13 8.78
CA LYS A 208 -19.35 -9.01 9.85
C LYS A 208 -20.27 -10.22 9.91
N GLN A 209 -20.65 -10.79 8.76
CA GLN A 209 -21.43 -12.03 8.71
C GLN A 209 -20.63 -13.25 9.17
N ALA A 210 -19.37 -13.38 8.78
CA ALA A 210 -18.48 -14.47 9.20
C ALA A 210 -18.22 -14.40 10.71
N GLN A 211 -17.95 -13.21 11.27
CA GLN A 211 -17.82 -13.02 12.72
C GLN A 211 -19.13 -13.33 13.47
N ARG A 212 -20.29 -13.00 12.89
CA ARG A 212 -21.60 -13.37 13.46
C ARG A 212 -21.83 -14.89 13.41
N ARG A 213 -21.45 -15.56 12.32
CA ARG A 213 -21.55 -17.03 12.18
C ARG A 213 -20.60 -17.76 13.13
N ILE A 214 -19.37 -17.27 13.30
CA ILE A 214 -18.40 -17.83 14.25
C ILE A 214 -18.87 -17.61 15.68
N LYS A 215 -19.41 -16.43 16.03
CA LYS A 215 -20.01 -16.19 17.34
C LYS A 215 -21.24 -17.07 17.57
N ALA A 216 -22.12 -17.23 16.56
CA ALA A 216 -23.29 -18.09 16.64
C ALA A 216 -22.90 -19.57 16.85
N ALA A 217 -21.93 -20.08 16.09
CA ALA A 217 -21.40 -21.43 16.23
C ALA A 217 -20.68 -21.66 17.58
N ALA A 218 -20.01 -20.65 18.12
CA ALA A 218 -19.40 -20.72 19.46
C ALA A 218 -20.46 -20.77 20.59
N THR A 219 -21.67 -20.23 20.36
CA THR A 219 -22.82 -20.39 21.27
C THR A 219 -23.57 -21.72 21.09
N GLU A 220 -23.33 -22.46 20.00
CA GLU A 220 -23.97 -23.75 19.73
C GLU A 220 -23.18 -24.96 20.26
N ILE A 221 -21.93 -24.75 20.70
CA ILE A 221 -21.24 -25.73 21.56
C ILE A 221 -21.79 -25.55 22.97
N GLY A 222 -22.93 -26.21 23.22
CA GLY A 222 -23.57 -26.31 24.52
C GLY A 222 -22.60 -26.83 25.60
N PRO A 223 -22.95 -26.67 26.89
CA PRO A 223 -22.08 -27.00 27.99
C PRO A 223 -21.62 -28.46 27.88
N CYS A 224 -20.30 -28.68 27.87
CA CYS A 224 -19.74 -29.99 28.12
C CYS A 224 -20.38 -30.54 29.38
N ILE A 225 -21.14 -31.64 29.21
CA ILE A 225 -21.67 -32.42 30.31
C ILE A 225 -20.44 -32.93 31.07
N SER A 226 -20.33 -32.51 32.34
CA SER A 226 -19.42 -33.14 33.29
C SER A 226 -20.08 -34.44 33.73
N PHE A 227 -19.44 -35.55 33.37
CA PHE A 227 -19.14 -36.79 34.13
C PHE A 227 -18.92 -37.94 33.15
#